data_AF-A0A4Q3CA31-F1
#
_entry.id   AF-A0A4Q3CA31-F1
#
_cell.length_a   1.000
_cell.length_b   1.000
_cell.length_c   1.000
_cell.angle_alpha   90.00
_cell.angle_beta   90.00
_cell.angle_gamma   90.00
#
_symmetry.space_group_name_H-M   'P 1'
#
loop_
_entity.id
_entity.type
_entity.pdbx_description
1 polymer ?
#
loop_
_entity_poly.entity_id
_entity_poly.type
_entity_poly.pdbx_seq_one_letter_code
_entity_poly.pdbx_strand_id
1 'polypeptide(L)'
;HFLPPSSVLIDVGVSPTEAGDTIEKHDSGVRGFVVDAMTPETETTTHYFWGMARNFDVDDAGFTARFKAQQGQVFDEDVEVLEAQQRSIMANPDMKLRGYSIDLGSVRARAVIKRLAEAELAG
;
A
#
# COMPACT_ATOMS: atom_id res chain seq x y z
N HIS A 1 -5.60 -3.75 4.31
CA HIS A 1 -5.03 -4.93 5.00
C HIS A 1 -3.51 -4.93 4.84
N PHE A 2 -2.77 -5.28 5.89
CA PHE A 2 -1.33 -5.52 5.82
C PHE A 2 -1.07 -7.03 5.82
N LEU A 3 -0.32 -7.50 4.84
CA LEU A 3 0.13 -8.87 4.69
C LEU A 3 1.66 -8.89 4.91
N PRO A 4 2.14 -9.53 5.98
CA PRO A 4 3.58 -9.61 6.21
C PRO A 4 4.30 -10.34 5.08
N PRO A 5 5.57 -9.97 4.78
CA PRO A 5 6.36 -8.99 5.51
C PRO A 5 6.14 -7.53 5.06
N SER A 6 5.56 -7.28 3.89
CA SER A 6 5.70 -5.98 3.23
C SER A 6 4.65 -5.70 2.15
N SER A 7 3.48 -6.33 2.23
CA SER A 7 2.40 -6.11 1.27
C SER A 7 1.19 -5.43 1.90
N VAL A 8 0.58 -4.50 1.19
CA VAL A 8 -0.63 -3.78 1.58
C VAL A 8 -1.68 -3.98 0.49
N LEU A 9 -2.89 -4.33 0.92
CA LEU A 9 -4.06 -4.44 0.06
C LEU A 9 -5.10 -3.42 0.53
N ILE A 10 -5.46 -2.47 -0.32
CA ILE A 10 -6.44 -1.44 0.02
C ILE A 10 -7.73 -1.73 -0.74
N ASP A 11 -8.77 -2.09 0.01
CA ASP A 11 -10.13 -2.22 -0.52
C ASP A 11 -10.76 -0.84 -0.67
N VAL A 12 -11.03 -0.45 -1.92
CA VAL A 12 -11.60 0.84 -2.26
C VAL A 12 -12.81 0.63 -3.16
N GLY A 13 -13.91 1.29 -2.83
CA GLY A 13 -15.10 1.20 -3.67
C GLY A 13 -16.22 2.10 -3.21
N VAL A 14 -17.24 2.16 -4.06
CA VAL A 14 -18.51 2.85 -3.81
C VAL A 14 -19.64 1.91 -4.20
N SER A 15 -20.68 1.86 -3.39
CA SER A 15 -21.87 1.06 -3.66
C SER A 15 -23.15 1.90 -3.50
N PRO A 16 -24.20 1.67 -4.32
CA PRO A 16 -25.48 2.32 -4.13
C PRO A 16 -26.08 2.01 -2.76
N THR A 17 -26.69 3.00 -2.13
CA THR A 17 -27.24 2.84 -0.77
C THR A 17 -28.39 1.84 -0.70
N GLU A 18 -29.16 1.73 -1.77
CA GLU A 18 -30.29 0.80 -1.92
C GLU A 18 -29.86 -0.67 -2.03
N ALA A 19 -28.58 -0.94 -2.33
CA ALA A 19 -28.06 -2.31 -2.38
C ALA A 19 -27.99 -2.96 -1.00
N GLY A 20 -27.97 -2.17 0.08
CA GLY A 20 -27.86 -2.69 1.45
C GLY A 20 -26.52 -3.36 1.75
N ASP A 21 -25.49 -3.04 0.96
CA ASP A 21 -24.13 -3.58 1.08
C ASP A 21 -23.46 -3.17 2.41
N THR A 22 -22.55 -4.01 2.89
CA THR A 22 -21.72 -3.75 4.08
C THR A 22 -20.25 -3.58 3.69
N ILE A 23 -19.39 -3.12 4.62
CA ILE A 23 -17.94 -3.01 4.38
C ILE A 23 -17.31 -4.36 4.02
N GLU A 24 -17.91 -5.46 4.44
CA GLU A 24 -17.45 -6.82 4.14
C GLU A 24 -18.04 -7.36 2.82
N LYS A 25 -19.13 -6.77 2.33
CA LYS A 25 -19.93 -7.26 1.21
C LYS A 25 -20.48 -6.07 0.42
N HIS A 26 -19.67 -5.53 -0.47
CA HIS A 26 -19.98 -4.36 -1.29
C HIS A 26 -19.60 -4.50 -2.77
N ASP A 27 -19.76 -5.70 -3.31
CA ASP A 27 -19.44 -6.00 -4.71
C ASP A 27 -20.50 -5.49 -5.70
N SER A 28 -21.64 -4.99 -5.21
CA SER A 28 -22.75 -4.51 -6.06
C SER A 28 -22.41 -3.20 -6.79
N GLY A 29 -21.37 -2.48 -6.34
CA GLY A 29 -20.91 -1.24 -6.92
C GLY A 29 -19.56 -1.33 -7.62
N VAL A 30 -18.89 -0.18 -7.74
CA VAL A 30 -17.54 -0.06 -8.29
C VAL A 30 -16.56 -0.34 -7.16
N ARG A 31 -15.84 -1.45 -7.23
CA ARG A 31 -14.86 -1.87 -6.23
C ARG A 31 -13.54 -2.25 -6.87
N GLY A 32 -12.45 -1.94 -6.18
CA GLY A 32 -11.11 -2.37 -6.53
C GLY A 32 -10.24 -2.61 -5.30
N PHE A 33 -9.18 -3.35 -5.52
CA PHE A 33 -8.12 -3.59 -4.55
C PHE A 33 -6.82 -3.00 -5.08
N VAL A 34 -6.32 -1.95 -4.44
CA VAL A 34 -4.95 -1.48 -4.66
C VAL A 34 -4.02 -2.49 -4.04
N VAL A 35 -3.01 -2.89 -4.79
CA VAL A 35 -2.00 -3.85 -4.38
C VAL A 35 -0.67 -3.13 -4.34
N ASP A 36 -0.05 -3.06 -3.17
CA ASP A 36 1.28 -2.52 -2.96
C ASP A 36 2.14 -3.60 -2.31
N ALA A 37 3.16 -4.09 -3.01
CA ALA A 37 4.05 -5.12 -2.52
C ALA A 37 5.50 -4.68 -2.68
N MET A 38 6.23 -4.66 -1.57
CA MET A 38 7.62 -4.21 -1.54
C MET A 38 8.55 -5.38 -1.27
N THR A 39 9.64 -5.50 -2.01
CA THR A 39 10.70 -6.50 -1.77
C THR A 39 12.03 -5.78 -1.60
N PRO A 40 12.66 -5.84 -0.41
CA PRO A 40 13.97 -5.24 -0.20
C PRO A 40 15.00 -5.78 -1.21
N GLU A 41 15.77 -4.88 -1.82
CA GLU A 41 16.91 -5.23 -2.68
C GLU A 41 18.22 -5.00 -1.93
N THR A 42 18.32 -3.86 -1.25
CA THR A 42 19.42 -3.51 -0.33
C THR A 42 18.85 -2.91 0.95
N GLU A 43 19.71 -2.44 1.86
CA GLU A 43 19.28 -1.73 3.07
C GLU A 43 18.52 -0.42 2.75
N THR A 44 18.77 0.19 1.58
CA THR A 44 18.21 1.50 1.21
C THR A 44 17.47 1.50 -0.13
N THR A 45 17.30 0.33 -0.76
CA THR A 45 16.57 0.19 -2.03
C THR A 45 15.57 -0.96 -1.96
N THR A 46 14.46 -0.82 -2.68
CA THR A 46 13.37 -1.80 -2.71
C THR A 46 12.78 -1.89 -4.10
N HIS A 47 12.31 -3.09 -4.48
CA HIS A 47 11.41 -3.25 -5.60
C HIS A 47 9.97 -3.02 -5.11
N TYR A 48 9.29 -2.03 -5.69
CA TYR A 48 7.92 -1.71 -5.36
C TYR A 48 7.00 -2.10 -6.51
N PHE A 49 6.25 -3.19 -6.31
CA PHE A 49 5.23 -3.68 -7.22
C PHE A 49 3.88 -3.07 -6.83
N TRP A 50 3.26 -2.34 -7.74
CA TRP A 50 1.97 -1.69 -7.53
C TRP A 50 0.95 -2.13 -8.59
N GLY A 51 -0.33 -2.04 -8.27
CA GLY A 51 -1.41 -2.34 -9.22
C GLY A 51 -2.81 -2.23 -8.62
N MET A 52 -3.81 -2.51 -9.45
CA MET A 52 -5.22 -2.54 -9.04
C MET A 52 -5.91 -3.76 -9.65
N ALA A 53 -6.59 -4.55 -8.83
CA ALA A 53 -7.62 -5.48 -9.28
C ALA A 53 -8.99 -4.81 -9.16
N ARG A 54 -9.89 -4.95 -10.14
CA ARG A 54 -11.19 -4.25 -10.16
C ARG A 54 -12.32 -5.12 -10.68
N ASN A 55 -13.55 -4.84 -10.25
CA ASN A 55 -14.76 -5.58 -10.66
C ASN A 55 -15.58 -4.89 -11.79
N PHE A 56 -15.19 -3.68 -12.20
CA PHE A 56 -15.92 -2.86 -13.18
C PHE A 56 -15.07 -2.67 -14.45
N ASP A 57 -15.72 -2.46 -15.61
CA ASP A 57 -15.13 -2.20 -16.92
C ASP A 57 -13.93 -3.10 -17.30
N VAL A 58 -13.94 -4.36 -16.86
CA VAL A 58 -12.76 -5.26 -16.90
C VAL A 58 -12.32 -5.62 -18.33
N ASP A 59 -13.26 -5.62 -19.28
CA ASP A 59 -13.00 -5.92 -20.69
C ASP A 59 -12.67 -4.66 -21.53
N ASP A 60 -12.74 -3.46 -20.93
CA ASP A 60 -12.37 -2.22 -21.61
C ASP A 60 -10.86 -1.99 -21.52
N ALA A 61 -10.17 -2.35 -22.61
CA ALA A 61 -8.73 -2.14 -22.77
C ALA A 61 -8.35 -0.65 -22.77
N GLY A 62 -9.20 0.23 -23.33
CA GLY A 62 -8.97 1.67 -23.35
C GLY A 62 -9.07 2.30 -21.97
N PHE A 63 -10.07 1.88 -21.19
CA PHE A 63 -10.17 2.25 -19.77
C PHE A 63 -8.95 1.75 -19.00
N THR A 64 -8.56 0.49 -19.18
CA THR A 64 -7.40 -0.11 -18.51
C THR A 64 -6.12 0.70 -18.79
N ALA A 65 -5.88 1.10 -20.04
CA ALA A 65 -4.72 1.90 -20.41
C ALA A 65 -4.71 3.28 -19.72
N ARG A 66 -5.83 4.00 -19.75
CA ARG A 66 -5.95 5.33 -19.09
C ARG A 66 -5.78 5.21 -17.58
N PHE A 67 -6.41 4.21 -16.97
CA PHE A 67 -6.36 3.97 -15.53
C PHE A 67 -4.95 3.60 -15.07
N LYS A 68 -4.24 2.76 -15.83
CA LYS A 68 -2.83 2.44 -15.57
C LYS A 68 -1.95 3.68 -15.64
N ALA A 69 -2.15 4.54 -16.64
CA ALA A 69 -1.37 5.77 -16.79
C ALA A 69 -1.60 6.72 -15.61
N GLN A 70 -2.86 6.92 -15.19
CA GLN A 70 -3.19 7.76 -14.03
C GLN A 70 -2.57 7.24 -12.73
N GLN A 71 -2.70 5.94 -12.44
CA GLN A 71 -2.08 5.36 -11.25
C GLN A 71 -0.55 5.46 -11.28
N GLY A 72 0.07 5.31 -12.46
CA GLY A 72 1.51 5.47 -12.61
C GLY A 72 2.00 6.86 -12.20
N GLN A 73 1.26 7.91 -12.55
CA GLN A 73 1.61 9.28 -12.15
C GLN A 73 1.54 9.49 -10.63
N VAL A 74 0.49 8.97 -9.99
CA VAL A 74 0.37 9.04 -8.51
C VAL A 74 1.51 8.26 -7.85
N PHE A 75 1.85 7.09 -8.40
CA PHE A 75 2.96 6.31 -7.89
C PHE A 75 4.30 7.05 -8.03
N ASP A 76 4.53 7.76 -9.13
CA ASP A 76 5.75 8.56 -9.33
C ASP A 76 5.85 9.69 -8.27
N GLU A 77 4.73 10.32 -7.90
CA GLU A 77 4.68 11.29 -6.80
C GLU A 77 5.07 10.66 -5.44
N ASP A 78 4.56 9.45 -5.15
CA ASP A 78 4.93 8.71 -3.94
C ASP A 78 6.43 8.37 -3.89
N VAL A 79 7.02 7.98 -5.03
CA VAL A 79 8.45 7.69 -5.13
C VAL A 79 9.29 8.90 -4.72
N GLU A 80 8.96 10.09 -5.22
CA GLU A 80 9.70 11.32 -4.88
C GLU A 80 9.70 11.58 -3.37
N VAL A 81 8.52 11.43 -2.74
CA VAL A 81 8.35 11.61 -1.30
C VAL A 81 9.11 10.55 -0.50
N LEU A 82 9.03 9.28 -0.89
CA LEU A 82 9.71 8.18 -0.20
C LEU A 82 11.23 8.32 -0.26
N GLU A 83 11.78 8.69 -1.41
CA GLU A 83 13.22 8.94 -1.54
C GLU A 83 13.67 10.15 -0.70
N ALA A 84 12.88 11.22 -0.67
CA ALA A 84 13.15 12.37 0.18
C ALA A 84 13.13 11.99 1.67
N GLN A 85 12.18 11.15 2.08
CA GLN A 85 12.14 10.62 3.44
C GLN A 85 13.39 9.78 3.76
N GLN A 86 13.83 8.90 2.85
CA GLN A 86 15.03 8.10 3.05
C GLN A 86 16.28 8.98 3.21
N ARG A 87 16.44 10.02 2.37
CA ARG A 87 17.52 11.00 2.50
C ARG A 87 17.47 11.72 3.85
N SER A 88 16.28 12.11 4.31
CA SER A 88 16.08 12.76 5.61
C SER A 88 16.43 11.85 6.79
N ILE A 89 16.05 10.57 6.74
CA ILE A 89 16.39 9.57 7.75
C ILE A 89 17.91 9.41 7.84
N MET A 90 18.60 9.27 6.72
CA MET A 90 20.07 9.15 6.72
C MET A 90 20.78 10.40 7.24
N ALA A 91 20.24 11.59 6.97
CA ALA A 91 20.79 12.85 7.46
C ALA A 91 20.55 13.07 8.98
N ASN A 92 19.61 12.34 9.59
CA ASN A 92 19.18 12.55 10.98
C ASN A 92 19.10 11.22 11.76
N PRO A 93 20.24 10.53 12.00
CA PRO A 93 20.25 9.17 12.57
C PRO A 93 19.64 9.05 13.97
N ASP A 94 19.69 10.12 14.77
CA ASP A 94 19.14 10.13 16.13
C ASP A 94 17.66 10.57 16.20
N MET A 95 17.07 10.95 15.05
CA MET A 95 15.69 11.45 15.01
C MET A 95 14.69 10.29 15.15
N LYS A 96 13.94 10.31 16.25
CA LYS A 96 12.84 9.37 16.45
C LYS A 96 11.64 9.75 15.59
N LEU A 97 11.12 8.79 14.84
CA LEU A 97 9.85 8.93 14.12
C LEU A 97 8.73 9.25 15.11
N ARG A 98 7.99 10.32 14.83
CA ARG A 98 6.80 10.72 15.61
C ARG A 98 5.58 10.13 14.92
N GLY A 99 4.80 9.34 15.66
CA GLY A 99 3.53 8.81 15.18
C GLY A 99 2.37 9.72 15.59
N TYR A 100 1.48 9.98 14.65
CA TYR A 100 0.17 10.58 14.89
C TYR A 100 -0.92 9.50 14.96
N SER A 101 -2.14 9.88 15.34
CA SER A 101 -3.27 8.95 15.40
C SER A 101 -3.57 8.27 14.05
N ILE A 102 -3.32 8.97 12.96
CA ILE A 102 -3.47 8.47 11.58
C ILE A 102 -2.43 7.39 11.23
N ASP A 103 -1.31 7.32 11.96
CA ASP A 103 -0.20 6.39 11.69
C ASP A 103 -0.35 5.05 12.40
N LEU A 104 -1.48 4.81 13.08
CA LEU A 104 -1.66 3.60 13.88
C LEU A 104 -1.49 2.31 13.05
N GLY A 105 -1.89 2.35 11.77
CA GLY A 105 -1.70 1.24 10.84
C GLY A 105 -0.23 0.90 10.60
N SER A 106 0.59 1.90 10.28
CA SER A 106 2.02 1.72 9.99
C SER A 106 2.81 1.33 11.25
N VAL A 107 2.45 1.86 12.42
CA VAL A 107 3.02 1.48 13.71
C VAL A 107 2.79 -0.02 14.00
N ARG A 108 1.57 -0.51 13.78
CA ARG A 108 1.24 -1.93 13.96
C ARG A 108 1.98 -2.83 12.96
N ALA A 109 2.06 -2.41 11.69
CA ALA A 109 2.81 -3.16 10.67
C ALA A 109 4.29 -3.30 11.06
N ARG A 110 4.94 -2.21 11.51
CA ARG A 110 6.34 -2.25 12.01
C ARG A 110 6.52 -3.21 13.18
N ALA A 111 5.58 -3.24 14.12
CA ALA A 111 5.63 -4.18 15.24
C ALA A 111 5.53 -5.65 14.79
N VAL A 112 4.69 -5.94 13.79
CA VAL A 112 4.59 -7.28 13.20
C VAL A 112 5.89 -7.67 12.49
N ILE A 113 6.45 -6.78 11.66
CA ILE A 113 7.72 -7.01 10.95
C ILE A 113 8.83 -7.29 11.95
N LYS A 114 8.98 -6.45 12.99
CA LYS A 114 9.99 -6.62 14.03
C LYS A 114 9.91 -8.00 14.69
N ARG A 115 8.69 -8.43 15.07
CA ARG A 115 8.48 -9.75 15.69
C ARG A 115 8.88 -10.91 14.77
N LEU A 116 8.61 -10.80 13.47
CA LEU A 116 8.98 -11.81 12.49
C LEU A 116 10.50 -11.89 12.33
N ALA A 117 11.17 -10.75 12.17
CA ALA A 117 12.62 -10.69 12.08
C ALA A 117 13.33 -11.24 13.33
N GLU A 118 12.82 -10.93 14.52
CA GLU A 118 13.33 -11.49 15.78
C GLU A 118 13.15 -13.00 15.86
N ALA A 119 12.05 -13.54 15.34
CA ALA A 119 11.81 -14.98 15.30
C ALA A 119 12.74 -15.71 14.31
N GLU A 120 13.04 -15.10 13.15
CA GLU A 120 13.99 -15.64 12.18
C GLU A 120 15.43 -15.68 12.73
N LEU A 121 15.85 -14.68 13.51
CA LEU A 121 17.18 -14.65 14.13
C LEU A 121 17.36 -15.64 15.29
N ALA A 122 16.26 -16.12 15.88
CA ALA A 122 16.27 -17.05 17.00
C ALA A 122 16.26 -18.53 16.59
N GLY A 123 15.98 -18.83 15.32
CA GLY A 123 15.97 -20.19 14.74
C GLY A 123 17.30 -20.54 14.09
#